data_AF-A0A1M3MVL2-F1
#
_entry.id   AF-A0A1M3MVL2-F1
#
_cell.length_a   1.000
_cell.length_b   1.000
_cell.length_c   1.000
_cell.angle_alpha   90.00
_cell.angle_beta   90.00
_cell.angle_gamma   90.00
#
_symmetry.space_group_name_H-M   'P 1'
#
loop_
_entity.id
_entity.type
_entity.pdbx_description
1 polymer ?
#
loop_
_entity_poly.entity_id
_entity_poly.type
_entity_poly.pdbx_seq_one_letter_code
_entity_poly.pdbx_strand_id
1 'polypeptide(L)'
;MKRSILILISLSALALSACDEGSDTLTNGGAGGGRSPQRAGDTAGGEDSTYNHSNDPAGAPGDVPYDPPDPAAVRVVGSPEVVSRLHSCGKMTVASIGDLLQSRGLTGGGQRPNGAQSGQAIFNRGDTAPALGAANYNGRVPEAPFASTAAISKMFDIYSMASYDAVSDNWSAPACPGVKVIGGDGKFTRDGISCLIGKPATEEHVAIANDAIAKNPQDGAKIAIAALLAAAHTCQ
;
A
#
# COMPACT_ATOMS: atom_id res chain seq x y z
N MET A 1 -35.43 -41.63 30.91
CA MET A 1 -36.07 -40.35 30.55
C MET A 1 -34.98 -39.28 30.57
N LYS A 2 -34.64 -38.47 29.58
CA LYS A 2 -35.02 -38.24 28.18
C LYS A 2 -33.73 -37.72 27.51
N ARG A 3 -33.44 -38.19 26.29
CA ARG A 3 -32.38 -37.65 25.41
C ARG A 3 -32.94 -36.39 24.75
N SER A 4 -32.22 -35.28 24.80
CA SER A 4 -32.55 -34.07 24.04
C SER A 4 -31.45 -33.81 23.01
N ILE A 5 -31.77 -34.18 21.78
CA ILE A 5 -31.05 -33.85 20.55
C ILE A 5 -31.46 -32.42 20.17
N LEU A 6 -30.50 -31.51 20.02
CA LEU A 6 -30.73 -30.19 19.42
C LEU A 6 -29.98 -30.13 18.09
N ILE A 7 -30.76 -30.34 17.03
CA ILE A 7 -30.42 -30.06 15.64
C ILE A 7 -30.67 -28.56 15.43
N LEU A 8 -29.64 -27.81 15.08
CA LEU A 8 -29.77 -26.45 14.55
C LEU A 8 -29.20 -26.46 13.13
N ILE A 9 -30.12 -26.50 12.18
CA ILE A 9 -29.88 -26.29 10.75
C ILE A 9 -29.96 -24.78 10.53
N SER A 10 -28.84 -24.14 10.22
CA SER A 10 -28.81 -22.77 9.72
C SER A 10 -28.72 -22.81 8.20
N LEU A 11 -29.88 -22.67 7.53
CA LEU A 11 -29.93 -22.32 6.12
C LEU A 11 -29.44 -20.87 5.96
N SER A 12 -28.29 -20.68 5.33
CA SER A 12 -27.91 -19.40 4.73
C SER A 12 -27.91 -19.56 3.22
N ALA A 13 -29.08 -19.29 2.63
CA ALA A 13 -29.21 -19.04 1.21
C ALA A 13 -28.61 -17.64 0.93
N LEU A 14 -27.39 -17.58 0.39
CA LEU A 14 -26.95 -16.41 -0.35
C LEU A 14 -27.33 -16.64 -1.81
N ALA A 15 -28.23 -15.78 -2.29
CA ALA A 15 -28.68 -15.75 -3.65
C ALA A 15 -27.51 -15.48 -4.61
N LEU A 16 -27.38 -16.39 -5.56
CA LEU A 16 -26.75 -16.20 -6.86
C LEU A 16 -27.46 -15.05 -7.58
N SER A 17 -26.76 -13.98 -7.93
CA SER A 17 -27.18 -13.08 -8.99
C SER A 17 -26.02 -12.80 -9.94
N ALA A 18 -26.14 -13.43 -11.11
CA ALA A 18 -25.59 -13.02 -12.41
C ALA A 18 -24.06 -12.85 -12.53
N CYS A 19 -23.39 -13.95 -12.88
CA CYS A 19 -22.37 -13.89 -13.94
C CYS A 19 -23.15 -13.96 -15.26
N ASP A 20 -23.27 -12.83 -15.96
CA ASP A 20 -23.66 -12.83 -17.37
C ASP A 20 -22.38 -13.00 -18.19
N GLU A 21 -22.33 -14.08 -18.98
CA GLU A 21 -21.23 -14.39 -19.89
C GLU A 21 -21.33 -13.49 -21.12
N GLY A 22 -20.79 -12.27 -21.01
CA GLY A 22 -20.52 -11.40 -22.14
C GLY A 22 -19.03 -11.46 -22.49
N SER A 23 -18.70 -11.97 -23.67
CA SER A 23 -17.33 -12.11 -24.18
C SER A 23 -16.56 -10.79 -24.19
N ASP A 24 -15.69 -10.59 -23.20
CA ASP A 24 -14.85 -9.40 -23.10
C ASP A 24 -13.57 -9.58 -23.93
N THR A 25 -13.72 -9.42 -25.24
CA THR A 25 -12.58 -9.36 -26.16
C THR A 25 -12.00 -7.95 -26.12
N LEU A 26 -10.90 -7.75 -25.38
CA LEU A 26 -10.13 -6.50 -25.33
C LEU A 26 -9.41 -6.14 -26.65
N THR A 27 -9.83 -6.72 -27.78
CA THR A 27 -9.23 -6.49 -29.09
C THR A 27 -10.27 -6.70 -30.21
N ASN A 28 -11.11 -5.71 -30.50
CA ASN A 28 -11.57 -5.52 -31.88
C ASN A 28 -11.99 -4.08 -32.14
N GLY A 29 -11.17 -3.36 -32.90
CA GLY A 29 -11.56 -2.12 -33.54
C GLY A 29 -12.42 -2.43 -34.76
N GLY A 30 -13.51 -1.69 -34.96
CA GLY A 30 -14.22 -1.69 -36.24
C GLY A 30 -15.73 -1.53 -36.15
N ALA A 31 -16.15 -0.26 -36.15
CA ALA A 31 -17.36 0.27 -36.80
C ALA A 31 -18.75 -0.30 -36.43
N GLY A 32 -19.54 0.55 -35.75
CA GLY A 32 -20.95 0.72 -36.09
C GLY A 32 -21.92 0.77 -34.91
N GLY A 33 -22.29 2.00 -34.49
CA GLY A 33 -23.59 2.26 -33.85
C GLY A 33 -23.54 3.06 -32.56
N GLY A 34 -23.83 4.37 -32.65
CA GLY A 34 -24.26 5.19 -31.52
C GLY A 34 -23.16 5.93 -30.75
N ARG A 35 -22.74 7.08 -31.25
CA ARG A 35 -21.92 8.04 -30.48
C ARG A 35 -22.75 8.58 -29.31
N SER A 36 -22.44 8.16 -28.08
CA SER A 36 -22.40 9.10 -26.97
C SER A 36 -20.95 9.54 -26.83
N PRO A 37 -20.62 10.83 -27.01
CA PRO A 37 -19.27 11.29 -26.73
C PRO A 37 -19.05 11.16 -25.22
N GLN A 38 -18.19 10.24 -24.80
CA GLN A 38 -17.54 10.34 -23.49
C GLN A 38 -16.86 11.70 -23.47
N ARG A 39 -17.38 12.59 -22.62
CA ARG A 39 -16.81 13.92 -22.43
C ARG A 39 -15.42 13.74 -21.83
N ALA A 40 -14.47 14.54 -22.30
CA ALA A 40 -13.24 14.75 -21.57
C ALA A 40 -13.61 15.22 -20.15
N GLY A 41 -13.37 14.38 -19.14
CA GLY A 41 -13.79 14.66 -17.77
C GLY A 41 -14.35 13.48 -16.96
N ASP A 42 -14.41 12.26 -17.47
CA ASP A 42 -14.98 11.13 -16.69
C ASP A 42 -14.06 10.62 -15.53
N THR A 43 -12.97 11.33 -15.23
CA THR A 43 -12.22 11.25 -13.96
C THR A 43 -12.12 12.60 -13.24
N ALA A 44 -12.83 13.64 -13.72
CA ALA A 44 -12.84 14.99 -13.18
C ALA A 44 -14.15 15.22 -12.41
N GLY A 45 -14.03 15.76 -11.19
CA GLY A 45 -15.16 15.95 -10.29
C GLY A 45 -16.24 16.86 -10.85
N GLY A 46 -17.49 16.46 -10.64
CA GLY A 46 -18.66 17.31 -10.85
C GLY A 46 -18.88 18.26 -9.68
N GLU A 47 -19.85 19.16 -9.86
CA GLU A 47 -20.31 20.19 -8.91
C GLU A 47 -20.70 19.63 -7.53
N ASP A 48 -20.94 18.32 -7.46
CA ASP A 48 -21.37 17.57 -6.29
C ASP A 48 -20.23 16.85 -5.53
N SER A 49 -18.96 17.05 -5.93
CA SER A 49 -17.80 16.41 -5.26
C SER A 49 -16.65 17.37 -4.99
N THR A 50 -16.10 17.34 -3.77
CA THR A 50 -14.95 18.15 -3.35
C THR A 50 -13.60 17.52 -3.72
N TYR A 51 -13.61 16.40 -4.43
CA TYR A 51 -12.41 15.61 -4.74
C TYR A 51 -12.09 15.70 -6.23
N ASN A 52 -11.33 16.73 -6.60
CA ASN A 52 -10.70 16.85 -7.91
C ASN A 52 -9.26 16.33 -7.81
N HIS A 53 -8.98 15.12 -8.30
CA HIS A 53 -7.60 14.68 -8.52
C HIS A 53 -7.37 14.47 -10.00
N SER A 54 -6.41 15.21 -10.56
CA SER A 54 -5.86 14.88 -11.87
C SER A 54 -5.00 13.63 -11.72
N ASN A 55 -5.32 12.57 -12.47
CA ASN A 55 -4.42 11.43 -12.67
C ASN A 55 -3.33 11.71 -13.72
N ASP A 56 -3.30 12.93 -14.27
CA ASP A 56 -2.31 13.38 -15.23
C ASP A 56 -1.32 14.36 -14.55
N PRO A 57 -0.05 13.98 -14.37
CA PRO A 57 0.99 14.85 -13.83
C PRO A 57 1.35 16.03 -14.76
N ALA A 58 0.86 16.04 -16.00
CA ALA A 58 0.94 17.16 -16.93
C ALA A 58 -0.44 17.81 -17.22
N GLY A 59 -1.49 17.38 -16.51
CA GLY A 59 -2.90 17.66 -16.82
C GLY A 59 -3.40 19.04 -16.42
N ALA A 60 -2.58 20.07 -16.57
CA ALA A 60 -3.11 21.40 -16.72
C ALA A 60 -3.74 21.48 -18.13
N PRO A 61 -5.05 21.65 -18.29
CA PRO A 61 -5.58 22.05 -19.59
C PRO A 61 -4.81 23.32 -20.02
N GLY A 62 -4.38 23.39 -21.28
CA GLY A 62 -3.49 24.45 -21.79
C GLY A 62 -3.99 25.89 -21.65
N ASP A 63 -5.14 26.09 -21.01
CA ASP A 63 -5.83 27.37 -20.79
C ASP A 63 -6.03 27.73 -19.30
N VAL A 64 -5.52 26.95 -18.33
CA VAL A 64 -5.45 27.46 -16.93
C VAL A 64 -4.28 28.44 -16.82
N PRO A 65 -4.52 29.73 -16.50
CA PRO A 65 -3.44 30.63 -16.14
C PRO A 65 -2.66 29.99 -14.99
N TYR A 66 -1.33 29.98 -15.09
CA TYR A 66 -0.48 29.61 -13.96
C TYR A 66 -0.80 30.56 -12.80
N ASP A 67 -1.61 30.08 -11.86
CA ASP A 67 -1.89 30.80 -10.63
C ASP A 67 -0.79 30.37 -9.65
N PRO A 68 0.18 31.25 -9.33
CA PRO A 68 1.21 30.90 -8.38
C PRO A 68 0.54 30.54 -7.05
N PRO A 69 0.92 29.41 -6.43
CA PRO A 69 0.26 28.97 -5.21
C PRO A 69 0.36 30.08 -4.15
N ASP A 70 -0.77 30.40 -3.52
CA ASP A 70 -0.85 31.40 -2.45
C ASP A 70 0.27 31.11 -1.43
N PRO A 71 1.19 32.07 -1.19
CA PRO A 71 2.28 31.90 -0.23
C PRO A 71 1.78 31.48 1.17
N ALA A 72 0.54 31.82 1.54
CA ALA A 72 -0.08 31.37 2.77
C ALA A 72 -0.43 29.87 2.73
N ALA A 73 -0.97 29.37 1.62
CA ALA A 73 -1.25 27.94 1.42
C ALA A 73 0.03 27.09 1.33
N VAL A 74 1.08 27.61 0.68
CA VAL A 74 2.41 26.96 0.64
C VAL A 74 2.98 26.80 2.05
N ARG A 75 2.86 27.83 2.90
CA ARG A 75 3.33 27.79 4.29
C ARG A 75 2.57 26.76 5.16
N VAL A 76 1.33 26.41 4.82
CA VAL A 76 0.56 25.38 5.54
C VAL A 76 1.09 23.97 5.24
N VAL A 77 1.62 23.74 4.03
CA VAL A 77 2.15 22.42 3.61
C VAL A 77 3.64 22.26 3.99
N GLY A 78 4.41 23.36 4.04
CA GLY A 78 5.79 23.37 4.51
C GLY A 78 6.68 24.36 3.75
N SER A 79 7.99 24.33 3.97
CA SER A 79 8.90 25.12 3.13
C SER A 79 8.86 24.61 1.67
N PRO A 80 9.25 25.40 0.67
CA PRO A 80 9.36 24.94 -0.72
C PRO A 80 10.18 23.65 -0.88
N GLU A 81 11.18 23.41 -0.03
CA GLU A 81 11.94 22.15 0.04
C GLU A 81 11.08 20.97 0.55
N VAL A 82 10.17 21.20 1.49
CA VAL A 82 9.22 20.20 1.99
C VAL A 82 8.15 19.91 0.93
N VAL A 83 7.62 20.94 0.28
CA VAL A 83 6.61 20.80 -0.79
C VAL A 83 7.20 20.07 -2.00
N SER A 84 8.40 20.45 -2.44
CA SER A 84 9.10 19.76 -3.54
C SER A 84 9.44 18.32 -3.17
N ARG A 85 9.81 18.00 -1.93
CA ARG A 85 9.94 16.60 -1.50
C ARG A 85 8.62 15.84 -1.56
N LEU A 86 7.53 16.43 -1.07
CA LEU A 86 6.21 15.79 -1.10
C LEU A 86 5.65 15.59 -2.53
N HIS A 87 6.05 16.43 -3.49
CA HIS A 87 5.58 16.39 -4.89
C HIS A 87 6.60 15.80 -5.87
N SER A 88 7.85 15.56 -5.45
CA SER A 88 8.91 14.94 -6.26
C SER A 88 9.13 13.47 -5.92
N CYS A 89 8.48 12.94 -4.88
CA CYS A 89 8.66 11.55 -4.52
C CYS A 89 8.22 10.63 -5.64
N GLY A 90 9.17 9.87 -6.18
CA GLY A 90 8.87 8.74 -7.04
C GLY A 90 8.29 7.62 -6.19
N LYS A 91 7.49 6.76 -6.83
CA LYS A 91 7.21 5.47 -6.21
C LYS A 91 8.48 4.61 -6.23
N MET A 92 8.58 3.70 -5.29
CA MET A 92 9.55 2.61 -5.41
C MET A 92 9.14 1.68 -6.57
N THR A 93 10.12 1.18 -7.33
CA THR A 93 9.82 0.20 -8.37
C THR A 93 9.27 -1.09 -7.77
N VAL A 94 8.43 -1.82 -8.50
CA VAL A 94 7.90 -3.12 -8.05
C VAL A 94 9.03 -4.10 -7.76
N ALA A 95 10.11 -4.06 -8.55
CA ALA A 95 11.31 -4.85 -8.29
C ALA A 95 11.95 -4.49 -6.93
N SER A 96 12.12 -3.19 -6.66
CA SER A 96 12.68 -2.71 -5.39
C SER A 96 11.81 -3.05 -4.18
N ILE A 97 10.47 -3.10 -4.33
CA ILE A 97 9.58 -3.59 -3.27
C ILE A 97 9.87 -5.06 -2.97
N GLY A 98 10.04 -5.89 -4.02
CA GLY A 98 10.43 -7.30 -3.86
C GLY A 98 11.78 -7.46 -3.16
N ASP A 99 12.79 -6.69 -3.58
CA ASP A 99 14.13 -6.70 -2.99
C ASP A 99 14.12 -6.23 -1.53
N LEU A 100 13.29 -5.23 -1.20
CA LEU A 100 13.08 -4.78 0.17
C LEU A 100 12.55 -5.93 1.03
N LEU A 101 11.48 -6.60 0.60
CA LEU A 101 10.89 -7.71 1.36
C LEU A 101 11.92 -8.82 1.63
N GLN A 102 12.69 -9.20 0.61
CA GLN A 102 13.72 -10.24 0.75
C GLN A 102 14.86 -9.79 1.67
N SER A 103 15.42 -8.61 1.41
CA SER A 103 16.59 -8.10 2.16
C SER A 103 16.28 -7.76 3.61
N ARG A 104 15.01 -7.50 3.94
CA ARG A 104 14.53 -7.28 5.32
C ARG A 104 13.96 -8.53 5.99
N GLY A 105 14.06 -9.70 5.36
CA GLY A 105 13.58 -10.95 5.95
C GLY A 105 12.06 -11.04 6.12
N LEU A 106 11.30 -10.35 5.27
CA LEU A 106 9.84 -10.22 5.31
C LEU A 106 9.16 -11.25 4.39
N THR A 107 9.64 -12.48 4.44
CA THR A 107 9.39 -13.52 3.42
C THR A 107 8.43 -14.63 3.87
N GLY A 108 7.82 -14.54 5.05
CA GLY A 108 6.83 -15.52 5.49
C GLY A 108 7.11 -16.29 6.78
N GLY A 109 8.24 -16.11 7.45
CA GLY A 109 8.64 -16.86 8.65
C GLY A 109 7.88 -16.55 9.96
N GLY A 110 7.04 -15.51 10.00
CA GLY A 110 6.28 -15.08 11.17
C GLY A 110 4.98 -15.86 11.42
N GLN A 111 4.58 -15.99 12.70
CA GLN A 111 3.27 -16.53 13.07
C GLN A 111 2.15 -15.58 12.67
N ARG A 112 1.04 -16.11 12.16
CA ARG A 112 -0.10 -15.32 11.64
C ARG A 112 -1.43 -15.99 11.97
N PRO A 113 -2.54 -15.23 11.98
CA PRO A 113 -3.87 -15.81 12.04
C PRO A 113 -4.10 -16.84 10.91
N ASN A 114 -4.90 -17.87 11.20
CA ASN A 114 -5.19 -18.92 10.22
C ASN A 114 -5.86 -18.32 8.96
N GLY A 115 -5.39 -18.73 7.79
CA GLY A 115 -5.84 -18.22 6.49
C GLY A 115 -5.24 -16.88 6.07
N ALA A 116 -4.45 -16.22 6.91
CA ALA A 116 -3.77 -14.96 6.55
C ALA A 116 -2.51 -15.23 5.70
N GLN A 117 -2.32 -14.44 4.65
CA GLN A 117 -1.16 -14.53 3.76
C GLN A 117 0.03 -13.74 4.32
N SER A 118 1.27 -14.14 4.01
CA SER A 118 2.45 -13.31 4.30
C SER A 118 2.50 -12.07 3.40
N GLY A 119 3.27 -11.05 3.80
CA GLY A 119 3.51 -9.89 2.93
C GLY A 119 4.09 -10.30 1.57
N GLN A 120 5.06 -11.22 1.57
CA GLN A 120 5.61 -11.81 0.36
C GLN A 120 4.57 -12.58 -0.47
N ALA A 121 3.68 -13.33 0.18
CA ALA A 121 2.62 -14.04 -0.53
C ALA A 121 1.63 -13.08 -1.18
N ILE A 122 1.30 -11.95 -0.52
CA ILE A 122 0.50 -10.88 -1.12
C ILE A 122 1.24 -10.28 -2.32
N PHE A 123 2.51 -9.91 -2.16
CA PHE A 123 3.33 -9.36 -3.24
C PHE A 123 3.37 -10.26 -4.48
N ASN A 124 3.42 -11.57 -4.28
CA ASN A 124 3.48 -12.58 -5.35
C ASN A 124 2.13 -12.87 -6.02
N ARG A 125 1.00 -12.28 -5.58
CA ARG A 125 -0.30 -12.50 -6.21
C ARG A 125 -0.36 -11.83 -7.58
N GLY A 126 -1.06 -12.47 -8.53
CA GLY A 126 -1.19 -11.96 -9.90
C GLY A 126 -1.88 -10.59 -9.99
N ASP A 127 -2.75 -10.25 -9.03
CA ASP A 127 -3.45 -8.96 -8.95
C ASP A 127 -2.59 -7.83 -8.35
N THR A 128 -1.46 -8.16 -7.73
CA THR A 128 -0.65 -7.19 -6.99
C THR A 128 0.27 -6.38 -7.91
N ALA A 129 0.90 -6.99 -8.91
CA ALA A 129 1.74 -6.24 -9.87
C ALA A 129 0.95 -5.15 -10.62
N PRO A 130 -0.26 -5.39 -11.15
CA PRO A 130 -1.10 -4.34 -11.71
C PRO A 130 -1.48 -3.25 -10.70
N ALA A 131 -1.83 -3.63 -9.47
CA ALA A 131 -2.19 -2.67 -8.41
C ALA A 131 -1.03 -1.75 -8.02
N LEU A 132 0.21 -2.27 -8.03
CA LEU A 132 1.43 -1.49 -7.82
C LEU A 132 1.86 -0.68 -9.06
N GLY A 133 1.13 -0.79 -10.17
CA GLY A 133 1.44 -0.10 -11.42
C GLY A 133 2.68 -0.63 -12.12
N ALA A 134 2.91 -1.95 -12.07
CA ALA A 134 3.99 -2.61 -12.82
C ALA A 134 3.88 -2.38 -14.33
N ALA A 135 4.99 -2.50 -15.05
CA ALA A 135 5.01 -2.38 -16.49
C ALA A 135 4.12 -3.45 -17.15
N ASN A 136 3.35 -3.05 -18.16
CA ASN A 136 2.62 -3.95 -19.06
C ASN A 136 3.23 -3.86 -20.46
N TYR A 137 4.21 -4.73 -20.73
CA TYR A 137 4.93 -4.75 -22.00
C TYR A 137 4.04 -5.09 -23.21
N ASN A 138 3.05 -5.96 -23.04
CA ASN A 138 2.09 -6.28 -24.10
C ASN A 138 1.25 -5.04 -24.48
N GLY A 139 0.89 -4.22 -23.49
CA GLY A 139 0.22 -2.93 -23.68
C GLY A 139 1.14 -1.76 -24.00
N ARG A 140 2.47 -1.96 -24.04
CA ARG A 140 3.49 -0.89 -24.16
C ARG A 140 3.36 0.20 -23.10
N VAL A 141 2.89 -0.16 -21.92
CA VAL A 141 2.77 0.74 -20.77
C VAL A 141 3.99 0.54 -19.87
N PRO A 142 4.84 1.56 -19.65
CA PRO A 142 5.94 1.46 -18.71
C PRO A 142 5.41 1.36 -17.27
N GLU A 143 6.30 0.99 -16.35
CA GLU A 143 5.96 1.07 -14.93
C GLU A 143 5.58 2.51 -14.53
N ALA A 144 4.50 2.66 -13.78
CA ALA A 144 4.04 3.98 -13.34
C ALA A 144 5.12 4.65 -12.47
N PRO A 145 5.50 5.92 -12.68
CA PRO A 145 6.55 6.58 -11.88
C PRO A 145 6.03 7.12 -10.54
N PHE A 146 4.71 7.13 -10.33
CA PHE A 146 4.04 7.66 -9.14
C PHE A 146 3.19 6.60 -8.46
N ALA A 147 2.98 6.77 -7.15
CA ALA A 147 2.16 5.85 -6.35
C ALA A 147 0.69 6.26 -6.47
N SER A 148 -0.12 5.46 -7.17
CA SER A 148 -1.57 5.61 -7.16
C SER A 148 -2.15 5.22 -5.79
N THR A 149 -3.40 5.59 -5.51
CA THR A 149 -4.10 5.13 -4.30
C THR A 149 -4.09 3.61 -4.20
N ALA A 150 -4.30 2.90 -5.31
CA ALA A 150 -4.23 1.44 -5.36
C ALA A 150 -2.84 0.91 -4.99
N ALA A 151 -1.77 1.56 -5.47
CA ALA A 151 -0.40 1.18 -5.14
C ALA A 151 -0.11 1.38 -3.64
N ILE A 152 -0.49 2.53 -3.07
CA ILE A 152 -0.28 2.83 -1.65
C ILE A 152 -1.06 1.85 -0.77
N SER A 153 -2.34 1.61 -1.07
CA SER A 153 -3.16 0.63 -0.34
C SER A 153 -2.55 -0.77 -0.42
N LYS A 154 -2.10 -1.19 -1.61
CA LYS A 154 -1.50 -2.51 -1.78
C LYS A 154 -0.16 -2.64 -1.05
N MET A 155 0.67 -1.60 -1.07
CA MET A 155 1.91 -1.56 -0.29
C MET A 155 1.61 -1.65 1.21
N PHE A 156 0.59 -0.95 1.69
CA PHE A 156 0.19 -1.04 3.10
C PHE A 156 -0.32 -2.44 3.49
N ASP A 157 -1.08 -3.12 2.62
CA ASP A 157 -1.50 -4.52 2.84
C ASP A 157 -0.27 -5.44 2.99
N ILE A 158 0.70 -5.29 2.08
CA ILE A 158 1.96 -6.05 2.08
C ILE A 158 2.71 -5.79 3.38
N TYR A 159 2.92 -4.53 3.76
CA TYR A 159 3.68 -4.16 4.96
C TYR A 159 2.98 -4.55 6.25
N SER A 160 1.65 -4.49 6.28
CA SER A 160 0.85 -4.99 7.40
C SER A 160 1.07 -6.47 7.62
N MET A 161 1.08 -7.27 6.55
CA MET A 161 1.32 -8.71 6.67
C MET A 161 2.79 -9.10 6.82
N ALA A 162 3.71 -8.25 6.34
CA ALA A 162 5.14 -8.38 6.57
C ALA A 162 5.51 -8.09 8.03
N SER A 163 4.75 -7.24 8.74
CA SER A 163 5.00 -6.94 10.15
C SER A 163 5.05 -8.19 11.04
N TYR A 164 4.27 -9.22 10.69
CA TYR A 164 4.28 -10.51 11.38
C TYR A 164 5.62 -11.24 11.26
N ASP A 165 6.35 -11.07 10.15
CA ASP A 165 7.72 -11.60 10.02
C ASP A 165 8.69 -10.84 10.90
N ALA A 166 8.57 -9.50 10.90
CA ALA A 166 9.47 -8.61 11.60
C ALA A 166 9.38 -8.72 13.14
N VAL A 167 8.20 -9.05 13.68
CA VAL A 167 8.02 -9.31 15.12
C VAL A 167 8.38 -10.73 15.55
N SER A 168 8.74 -11.62 14.60
CA SER A 168 9.13 -12.99 14.93
C SER A 168 10.44 -13.02 15.73
N ASP A 169 10.52 -13.85 16.76
CA ASP A 169 11.77 -14.08 17.51
C ASP A 169 12.91 -14.54 16.59
N ASN A 170 12.55 -15.28 15.53
CA ASN A 170 13.46 -15.78 14.51
C ASN A 170 13.66 -14.81 13.34
N TRP A 171 13.17 -13.56 13.44
CA TRP A 171 13.40 -12.57 12.40
C TRP A 171 14.91 -12.40 12.17
N SER A 172 15.27 -12.44 10.89
CA SER A 172 16.63 -12.28 10.40
C SER A 172 16.56 -11.58 9.06
N ALA A 173 17.13 -10.38 9.00
CA ALA A 173 17.22 -9.60 7.78
C ALA A 173 18.62 -9.76 7.17
N PRO A 174 18.74 -10.27 5.93
CA PRO A 174 20.03 -10.40 5.24
C PRO A 174 20.84 -9.09 5.17
N ALA A 175 20.16 -7.94 5.07
CA ALA A 175 20.81 -6.64 5.01
C ALA A 175 21.40 -6.17 6.35
N CYS A 176 21.01 -6.78 7.48
CA CYS A 176 21.46 -6.37 8.82
C CYS A 176 21.57 -7.60 9.75
N PRO A 177 22.54 -8.49 9.51
CA PRO A 177 22.65 -9.73 10.27
C PRO A 177 22.83 -9.47 11.77
N GLY A 178 22.09 -10.22 12.59
CA GLY A 178 22.16 -10.14 14.05
C GLY A 178 21.33 -9.03 14.70
N VAL A 179 20.74 -8.13 13.91
CA VAL A 179 19.85 -7.07 14.41
C VAL A 179 18.47 -7.65 14.72
N LYS A 180 17.83 -7.15 15.78
CA LYS A 180 16.46 -7.48 16.17
C LYS A 180 15.59 -6.24 16.21
N VAL A 181 14.40 -6.31 15.59
CA VAL A 181 13.41 -5.21 15.65
C VAL A 181 12.98 -4.95 17.08
N ILE A 182 12.66 -6.03 17.81
CA ILE A 182 12.26 -6.00 19.21
C ILE A 182 13.40 -6.57 20.07
N GLY A 183 13.82 -5.80 21.07
CA GLY A 183 14.83 -6.20 22.04
C GLY A 183 14.30 -7.17 23.09
N GLY A 184 15.19 -7.71 23.91
CA GLY A 184 14.81 -8.61 25.01
C GLY A 184 13.95 -7.94 26.10
N ASP A 185 13.87 -6.61 26.11
CA ASP A 185 13.01 -5.81 26.97
C ASP A 185 11.60 -5.59 26.39
N GLY A 186 11.30 -6.19 25.23
CA GLY A 186 10.01 -6.07 24.54
C GLY A 186 9.81 -4.71 23.85
N LYS A 187 10.87 -3.91 23.69
CA LYS A 187 10.82 -2.59 23.04
C LYS A 187 11.49 -2.61 21.68
N PHE A 188 11.15 -1.65 20.84
CA PHE A 188 11.87 -1.43 19.59
C PHE A 188 13.31 -1.01 19.85
N THR A 189 14.24 -1.63 19.12
CA THR A 189 15.63 -1.20 19.08
C THR A 189 15.84 -0.19 17.96
N ARG A 190 16.74 0.77 18.16
CA ARG A 190 17.08 1.77 17.12
C ARG A 190 17.65 1.09 15.88
N ASP A 191 18.54 0.12 16.06
CA ASP A 191 19.17 -0.60 14.94
C ASP A 191 18.15 -1.44 14.18
N GLY A 192 17.20 -2.06 14.88
CA GLY A 192 16.10 -2.81 14.30
C GLY A 192 15.20 -1.96 13.41
N ILE A 193 14.78 -0.79 13.90
CA ILE A 193 14.04 0.17 13.08
C ILE A 193 14.90 0.62 11.91
N SER A 194 16.16 1.01 12.15
CA SER A 194 17.05 1.51 11.10
C SER A 194 17.24 0.51 9.97
N CYS A 195 17.35 -0.77 10.32
CA CYS A 195 17.38 -1.84 9.35
C CYS A 195 16.08 -1.92 8.56
N LEU A 196 14.93 -2.02 9.22
CA LEU A 196 13.62 -2.11 8.55
C LEU A 196 13.40 -0.99 7.54
N ILE A 197 13.70 0.26 7.93
CA ILE A 197 13.45 1.44 7.09
C ILE A 197 14.62 1.79 6.14
N GLY A 198 15.76 1.10 6.26
CA GLY A 198 16.94 1.32 5.42
C GLY A 198 17.66 2.65 5.61
N LYS A 199 17.38 3.38 6.70
CA LYS A 199 18.02 4.65 7.06
C LYS A 199 18.16 4.77 8.58
N PRO A 200 19.11 5.58 9.10
CA PRO A 200 19.25 5.76 10.55
C PRO A 200 17.95 6.23 11.20
N ALA A 201 17.47 5.48 12.19
CA ALA A 201 16.27 5.83 12.94
C ALA A 201 16.57 6.92 13.97
N THR A 202 15.72 7.94 14.06
CA THR A 202 15.80 8.98 15.09
C THR A 202 15.21 8.49 16.41
N GLU A 203 15.38 9.27 17.47
CA GLU A 203 14.73 8.99 18.77
C GLU A 203 13.20 8.99 18.64
N GLU A 204 12.65 9.86 17.79
CA GLU A 204 11.21 9.98 17.57
C GLU A 204 10.62 8.72 16.95
N HIS A 205 11.34 8.06 16.02
CA HIS A 205 10.89 6.77 15.49
C HIS A 205 10.78 5.72 16.60
N VAL A 206 11.78 5.65 17.48
CA VAL A 206 11.81 4.70 18.60
C VAL A 206 10.71 5.04 19.61
N ALA A 207 10.51 6.33 19.93
CA ALA A 207 9.50 6.78 20.86
C ALA A 207 8.07 6.47 20.37
N ILE A 208 7.76 6.80 19.11
CA ILE A 208 6.44 6.54 18.52
C ILE A 208 6.18 5.04 18.40
N ALA A 209 7.17 4.25 17.98
CA ALA A 209 7.01 2.81 17.85
C ALA A 209 6.76 2.13 19.21
N ASN A 210 7.44 2.59 20.27
CA ASN A 210 7.22 2.08 21.63
C ASN A 210 5.90 2.57 22.24
N ASP A 211 5.44 3.78 21.91
CA ASP A 211 4.10 4.26 22.30
C ASP A 211 2.99 3.39 21.69
N ALA A 212 3.16 2.91 20.45
CA ALA A 212 2.22 1.99 19.84
C ALA A 212 2.11 0.66 20.63
N ILE A 213 3.23 0.11 21.09
CA ILE A 213 3.25 -1.08 21.97
C ILE A 213 2.54 -0.78 23.30
N ALA A 214 2.82 0.38 23.91
CA ALA A 214 2.21 0.76 25.18
C ALA A 214 0.67 0.89 25.08
N LYS A 215 0.18 1.43 23.96
CA LYS A 215 -1.26 1.59 23.70
C LYS A 215 -1.96 0.30 23.27
N ASN A 216 -1.24 -0.59 22.59
CA ASN A 216 -1.76 -1.88 22.15
C ASN A 216 -0.67 -2.96 22.32
N PRO A 217 -0.61 -3.63 23.49
CA PRO A 217 0.40 -4.66 23.74
C PRO A 217 0.32 -5.86 22.80
N GLN A 218 -0.84 -6.15 22.22
CA GLN A 218 -1.07 -7.32 21.36
C GLN A 218 -0.56 -7.09 19.93
N ASP A 219 -0.90 -5.94 19.35
CA ASP A 219 -0.64 -5.66 17.92
C ASP A 219 0.14 -4.36 17.68
N GLY A 220 0.47 -3.60 18.72
CA GLY A 220 1.16 -2.32 18.61
C GLY A 220 2.50 -2.39 17.89
N ALA A 221 3.28 -3.46 18.12
CA ALA A 221 4.53 -3.69 17.40
C ALA A 221 4.28 -3.88 15.89
N LYS A 222 3.24 -4.65 15.53
CA LYS A 222 2.89 -4.90 14.12
C LYS A 222 2.43 -3.62 13.43
N ILE A 223 1.58 -2.85 14.10
CA ILE A 223 1.08 -1.56 13.64
C ILE A 223 2.24 -0.58 13.42
N ALA A 224 3.15 -0.47 14.39
CA ALA A 224 4.32 0.41 14.29
C ALA A 224 5.22 0.02 13.10
N ILE A 225 5.50 -1.27 12.91
CA ILE A 225 6.33 -1.74 11.80
C ILE A 225 5.66 -1.44 10.45
N ALA A 226 4.36 -1.73 10.31
CA ALA A 226 3.62 -1.45 9.09
C ALA A 226 3.64 0.05 8.76
N ALA A 227 3.43 0.91 9.76
CA ALA A 227 3.46 2.35 9.62
C ALA A 227 4.86 2.88 9.26
N LEU A 228 5.92 2.39 9.92
CA LEU A 228 7.31 2.75 9.63
C LEU A 228 7.73 2.35 8.22
N LEU A 229 7.38 1.13 7.79
CA LEU A 229 7.65 0.66 6.43
C LEU A 229 6.87 1.49 5.41
N ALA A 230 5.59 1.76 5.63
CA ALA A 230 4.79 2.58 4.73
C ALA A 230 5.37 4.00 4.62
N ALA A 231 5.68 4.65 5.74
CA ALA A 231 6.24 5.99 5.77
C ALA A 231 7.62 6.07 5.11
N ALA A 232 8.45 5.04 5.26
CA ALA A 232 9.79 5.01 4.68
C ALA A 232 9.81 4.74 3.16
N HIS A 233 8.74 4.13 2.61
CA HIS A 233 8.79 3.53 1.29
C HIS A 233 7.68 3.98 0.33
N THR A 234 6.72 4.78 0.79
CA THR A 234 5.66 5.32 -0.08
C THR A 234 6.16 6.51 -0.93
N CYS A 235 7.24 7.16 -0.49
CA CYS A 235 7.74 8.42 -1.04
C CYS A 235 9.28 8.36 -1.05
N GLN A 236 9.92 8.19 -2.22
CA GLN A 236 11.40 8.20 -2.36
C GLN A 236 11.90 9.33 -3.25
#